data_AF-A0A7J4VRA1-F1
#
_entry.id   AF-A0A7J4VRA1-F1
#
_cell.length_a   1.000
_cell.length_b   1.000
_cell.length_c   1.000
_cell.angle_alpha   90.00
_cell.angle_beta   90.00
_cell.angle_gamma   90.00
#
_symmetry.space_group_name_H-M   'P 1'
#
loop_
_entity.id
_entity.type
_entity.pdbx_description
1 polymer ?
#
loop_
_entity_poly.entity_id
_entity_poly.type
_entity_poly.pdbx_seq_one_letter_code
_entity_poly.pdbx_strand_id
1 'polypeptide(L)'
;MSPTETDEYKNVFYVLGLVFIEIRATENLSKAQILADVFHNVPAMINRRFSVEEIMAEIDRKSVRHGCGRMISALLETAAKRADGACNDFVNRM
;
A
#
# COMPACT_ATOMS: atom_id res chain seq x y z
N MET A 1 6.26 -24.71 -6.54
CA MET A 1 4.89 -24.33 -6.17
C MET A 1 4.54 -23.10 -6.99
N SER A 2 3.42 -23.09 -7.70
CA SER A 2 2.92 -21.84 -8.30
C SER A 2 2.69 -20.83 -7.18
N PRO A 3 2.99 -19.53 -7.37
CA PRO A 3 2.60 -18.51 -6.42
C PRO A 3 1.11 -18.68 -6.15
N THR A 4 0.73 -18.83 -4.88
CA THR A 4 -0.69 -18.74 -4.54
C THR A 4 -1.14 -17.30 -4.83
N GLU A 5 -2.38 -17.07 -5.23
CA GLU A 5 -2.88 -15.72 -5.59
C GLU A 5 -2.60 -14.66 -4.50
N THR A 6 -2.43 -15.10 -3.25
CA THR A 6 -2.03 -14.29 -2.09
C THR A 6 -0.63 -13.69 -2.20
N ASP A 7 0.31 -14.35 -2.89
CA ASP A 7 1.68 -13.86 -3.07
C ASP A 7 1.76 -12.72 -4.09
N GLU A 8 0.91 -12.76 -5.13
CA GLU A 8 0.92 -11.76 -6.22
C GLU A 8 0.68 -10.34 -5.70
N TYR A 9 -0.32 -10.16 -4.84
CA TYR A 9 -0.70 -8.86 -4.30
C TYR A 9 -0.20 -8.60 -2.89
N LYS A 10 0.67 -9.46 -2.34
CA LYS A 10 1.10 -9.40 -0.93
C LYS A 10 1.57 -8.00 -0.51
N ASN A 11 2.39 -7.37 -1.35
CA ASN A 11 2.93 -6.03 -1.09
C ASN A 11 1.85 -4.94 -1.18
N VAL A 12 0.90 -5.11 -2.10
CA VAL A 12 -0.24 -4.21 -2.28
C VAL A 12 -1.17 -4.26 -1.07
N PHE A 13 -1.45 -5.46 -0.55
CA PHE A 13 -2.24 -5.62 0.67
C PHE A 13 -1.53 -5.04 1.90
N TYR A 14 -0.22 -5.23 2.00
CA TYR A 14 0.54 -4.67 3.11
C TYR A 14 0.52 -3.14 3.12
N VAL A 15 0.76 -2.49 1.96
CA VAL A 15 0.69 -1.03 1.89
C VAL A 15 -0.72 -0.51 2.14
N LEU A 16 -1.78 -1.20 1.66
CA LEU A 16 -3.17 -0.86 1.99
C LEU A 16 -3.41 -0.88 3.50
N GLY A 17 -2.88 -1.89 4.21
CA GLY A 17 -2.93 -1.94 5.66
C GLY A 17 -2.25 -0.74 6.34
N LEU A 18 -1.05 -0.37 5.90
CA LEU A 18 -0.35 0.83 6.40
C LEU A 18 -1.16 2.11 6.16
N VAL A 19 -1.75 2.23 4.97
CA VAL A 19 -2.57 3.40 4.60
C VAL A 19 -3.81 3.51 5.49
N PHE A 20 -4.50 2.40 5.77
CA PHE A 20 -5.65 2.44 6.67
C PHE A 20 -5.27 2.80 8.11
N ILE A 21 -4.11 2.34 8.59
CA ILE A 21 -3.58 2.75 9.89
C ILE A 21 -3.32 4.26 9.91
N GLU A 22 -2.67 4.79 8.87
CA GLU A 22 -2.34 6.21 8.78
C GLU A 22 -3.59 7.09 8.69
N ILE A 23 -4.58 6.71 7.88
CA ILE A 23 -5.88 7.39 7.78
C ILE A 23 -6.58 7.41 9.14
N ARG A 24 -6.57 6.29 9.87
CA ARG A 24 -7.23 6.19 11.19
C ARG A 24 -6.48 6.98 12.27
N ALA A 25 -5.15 7.05 12.18
CA ALA A 25 -4.31 7.65 13.21
C ALA A 25 -4.12 9.17 13.05
N THR A 26 -4.29 9.70 11.85
CA THR A 26 -4.04 11.12 11.59
C THR A 26 -5.22 11.99 12.02
N GLU A 27 -4.92 13.09 12.72
CA GLU A 27 -5.89 14.16 13.01
C GLU A 27 -6.02 15.15 11.83
N ASN A 28 -5.14 15.05 10.83
CA ASN A 28 -5.18 15.91 9.65
C ASN A 28 -6.15 15.35 8.61
N LEU A 29 -7.35 15.91 8.55
CA LEU A 29 -8.39 15.51 7.60
C LEU A 29 -7.92 15.54 6.14
N SER A 30 -7.16 16.57 5.75
CA SER A 30 -6.63 16.68 4.39
C SER A 30 -5.70 15.52 4.05
N LYS A 31 -4.81 15.14 4.99
CA LYS A 31 -3.92 13.97 4.83
C LYS A 31 -4.73 12.68 4.66
N ALA A 32 -5.73 12.46 5.49
CA ALA A 32 -6.60 11.29 5.41
C ALA A 32 -7.32 11.21 4.05
N GLN A 33 -7.87 12.33 3.57
CA GLN A 33 -8.55 12.43 2.28
C GLN A 33 -7.59 12.16 1.10
N ILE A 34 -6.37 12.69 1.14
CA ILE A 34 -5.36 12.43 0.11
C ILE A 34 -5.02 10.94 0.06
N LEU A 35 -4.75 10.32 1.21
CA LEU A 35 -4.45 8.88 1.28
C LEU A 35 -5.61 8.02 0.79
N ALA A 36 -6.85 8.37 1.17
CA ALA A 36 -8.04 7.70 0.65
C ALA A 36 -8.17 7.86 -0.86
N ASP A 37 -7.94 9.06 -1.40
CA ASP A 37 -8.02 9.29 -2.85
C ASP A 37 -6.98 8.50 -3.63
N VAL A 38 -5.73 8.45 -3.14
CA VAL A 38 -4.66 7.66 -3.77
C VAL A 38 -5.02 6.17 -3.82
N PHE A 39 -5.55 5.59 -2.74
CA PHE A 39 -5.68 4.13 -2.61
C PHE A 39 -7.09 3.54 -2.83
N HIS A 40 -8.18 4.33 -2.86
CA HIS A 40 -9.53 3.76 -2.90
C HIS A 40 -9.82 2.86 -4.13
N ASN A 41 -9.13 3.07 -5.24
CA ASN A 41 -9.30 2.26 -6.45
C ASN A 41 -8.61 0.89 -6.37
N VAL A 42 -7.59 0.77 -5.51
CA VAL A 42 -6.72 -0.42 -5.46
C VAL A 42 -7.52 -1.70 -5.16
N PRO A 43 -8.47 -1.76 -4.21
CA PRO A 43 -9.29 -2.95 -4.00
C PRO A 43 -10.07 -3.39 -5.26
N ALA A 44 -10.63 -2.43 -6.01
CA ALA A 44 -11.36 -2.72 -7.23
C ALA A 44 -10.43 -3.21 -8.36
N MET A 45 -9.21 -2.66 -8.43
CA MET A 45 -8.19 -3.10 -9.41
C MET A 45 -7.71 -4.52 -9.13
N ILE A 46 -7.45 -4.86 -7.85
CA ILE A 46 -7.13 -6.24 -7.43
C ILE A 46 -8.26 -7.19 -7.83
N ASN A 47 -9.52 -6.84 -7.53
CA ASN A 47 -10.67 -7.67 -7.89
C ASN A 47 -10.80 -7.88 -9.41
N ARG A 48 -10.35 -6.91 -10.21
CA ARG A 48 -10.31 -6.98 -11.68
C ARG A 48 -9.02 -7.60 -12.24
N ARG A 49 -8.14 -8.14 -11.39
CA ARG A 49 -6.88 -8.79 -11.77
C ARG A 49 -5.92 -7.90 -12.57
N PHE A 50 -5.90 -6.60 -12.25
CA PHE A 50 -4.87 -5.69 -12.76
C PHE A 50 -3.50 -6.15 -12.26
N SER A 51 -2.46 -5.95 -13.06
CA SER A 51 -1.10 -6.30 -12.64
C SER A 51 -0.64 -5.38 -11.50
N VAL A 52 0.37 -5.83 -10.75
CA VAL A 52 0.97 -5.00 -9.69
C VAL A 52 1.53 -3.70 -10.28
N GLU A 53 2.14 -3.76 -11.47
CA GLU A 53 2.69 -2.60 -12.17
C GLU A 53 1.58 -1.59 -12.51
N GLU A 54 0.42 -2.04 -13.00
CA GLU A 54 -0.72 -1.16 -13.30
C GLU A 54 -1.28 -0.50 -12.03
N ILE A 55 -1.36 -1.24 -10.93
CA ILE A 55 -1.76 -0.72 -9.63
C ILE A 55 -0.77 0.34 -9.14
N MET A 56 0.54 0.07 -9.24
CA MET A 56 1.58 1.02 -8.82
C MET A 56 1.58 2.27 -9.68
N ALA A 57 1.35 2.15 -10.98
CA ALA A 57 1.24 3.31 -11.88
C ALA A 57 0.04 4.20 -11.53
N GLU A 58 -1.10 3.61 -11.14
CA GLU A 58 -2.27 4.39 -10.69
C GLU A 58 -2.00 5.11 -9.37
N ILE A 59 -1.34 4.44 -8.42
CA ILE A 59 -0.91 5.04 -7.14
C ILE A 59 0.03 6.21 -7.40
N ASP A 60 1.05 6.01 -8.23
CA ASP A 60 2.05 7.04 -8.57
C ASP A 60 1.39 8.26 -9.21
N ARG A 61 0.55 8.04 -10.24
CA ARG A 61 -0.18 9.10 -10.94
C ARG A 61 -1.02 9.96 -9.98
N LYS A 62 -1.71 9.33 -9.02
CA LYS A 62 -2.49 10.07 -8.01
C LYS A 62 -1.59 10.74 -6.98
N SER A 63 -0.46 10.12 -6.61
CA SER A 63 0.49 10.72 -5.68
C SER A 63 1.12 12.00 -6.24
N VAL A 64 1.42 12.03 -7.55
CA VAL A 64 1.91 13.19 -8.28
C VAL A 64 0.85 14.29 -8.30
N ARG A 65 -0.41 13.94 -8.61
CA ARG A 65 -1.53 14.90 -8.62
C ARG A 65 -1.67 15.64 -7.29
N HIS A 66 -1.50 14.93 -6.17
CA HIS A 66 -1.63 15.50 -4.83
C HIS A 66 -0.32 16.05 -4.27
N GLY A 67 0.78 15.98 -5.02
CA GLY A 67 2.11 16.40 -4.55
C GLY A 67 2.63 15.59 -3.35
N CYS A 68 2.15 14.37 -3.15
CA CYS A 68 2.41 13.56 -1.96
C CYS A 68 3.37 12.39 -2.20
N GLY A 69 4.06 12.38 -3.35
CA GLY A 69 4.97 11.30 -3.77
C GLY A 69 5.93 10.82 -2.68
N ARG A 70 6.60 11.73 -1.96
CA ARG A 70 7.53 11.35 -0.86
C ARG A 70 6.87 10.52 0.25
N MET A 71 5.65 10.87 0.63
CA MET A 71 4.90 10.13 1.65
C MET A 71 4.54 8.73 1.15
N ILE A 72 4.10 8.63 -0.10
CA ILE A 72 3.71 7.35 -0.71
C ILE A 72 4.94 6.46 -0.91
N SER A 73 6.07 6.99 -1.39
CA SER A 73 7.32 6.25 -1.50
C SER A 73 7.76 5.66 -0.16
N ALA A 74 7.69 6.41 0.94
CA ALA A 74 8.05 5.91 2.27
C ALA A 74 7.16 4.74 2.74
N LEU A 75 5.85 4.79 2.44
CA LEU A 75 4.92 3.69 2.73
C LEU A 75 5.26 2.44 1.90
N LEU A 76 5.56 2.62 0.61
CA LEU A 76 5.92 1.53 -0.30
C LEU A 76 7.27 0.90 0.07
N GLU A 77 8.28 1.69 0.41
CA GLU A 77 9.57 1.20 0.91
C GLU A 77 9.42 0.39 2.20
N THR A 78 8.53 0.83 3.10
CA THR A 78 8.23 0.10 4.33
C THR A 78 7.59 -1.25 4.02
N ALA A 79 6.69 -1.31 3.04
CA ALA A 79 6.09 -2.56 2.58
C ALA A 79 7.14 -3.49 1.94
N ALA A 80 8.00 -2.98 1.06
CA ALA A 80 9.05 -3.75 0.39
C ALA A 80 10.04 -4.38 1.39
N LYS A 81 10.53 -3.60 2.37
CA LYS A 81 11.42 -4.11 3.44
C LYS A 81 10.81 -5.26 4.25
N ARG A 82 9.49 -5.28 4.41
CA ARG A 82 8.78 -6.35 5.13
C ARG A 82 8.60 -7.60 4.27
N ALA A 83 8.43 -7.42 2.96
CA ALA A 83 8.28 -8.49 1.97
C ALA A 83 9.59 -9.27 1.75
N ASP A 84 10.72 -8.57 1.75
CA ASP A 84 12.04 -9.13 1.41
C ASP A 84 12.74 -9.86 2.58
N GLY A 85 12.21 -9.87 3.81
CA GLY A 85 12.78 -10.69 4.89
C GLY A 85 12.76 -10.18 6.33
N ALA A 86 11.84 -9.30 6.75
CA ALA A 86 11.78 -8.81 8.14
C ALA A 86 10.53 -9.27 8.93
N CYS A 87 9.96 -10.42 8.59
CA CYS A 87 8.84 -11.02 9.33
C CYS A 87 9.28 -12.22 10.19
N ASN A 88 10.31 -12.05 11.01
CA ASN A 88 10.61 -12.97 12.13
C ASN A 88 10.45 -12.31 13.52
N ASP A 89 10.36 -10.98 13.61
CA ASP A 89 10.49 -10.31 14.93
C ASP A 89 9.15 -9.81 15.53
N PHE A 90 8.08 -9.70 14.73
CA PHE A 90 6.80 -9.19 15.23
C PHE A 90 5.91 -10.27 15.86
N VAL A 91 6.06 -11.54 15.44
CA VAL A 91 5.31 -12.67 15.99
C VAL A 91 5.92 -13.16 17.31
N ASN A 92 7.22 -12.92 17.56
CA ASN A 92 7.92 -13.36 18.77
C ASN A 92 7.86 -12.35 19.95
N ARG A 93 6.96 -11.36 19.91
CA ARG A 93 6.82 -10.33 20.96
C ARG A 93 5.39 -10.19 21.51
N MET A 94 4.49 -11.12 21.22
CA MET A 94 3.22 -11.31 21.95
C MET A 94 3.25 -12.65 22.67
#